data_AF-A0A5F1B7I0-F1
#
_entry.id   AF-A0A5F1B7I0-F1
#
_cell.length_a   1.000
_cell.length_b   1.000
_cell.length_c   1.000
_cell.angle_alpha   90.00
_cell.angle_beta   90.00
_cell.angle_gamma   90.00
#
_symmetry.space_group_name_H-M   'P 1'
#
loop_
_entity.id
_entity.type
_entity.pdbx_description
1 polymer ?
#
loop_
_entity_poly.entity_id
_entity_poly.type
_entity_poly.pdbx_seq_one_letter_code
_entity_poly.pdbx_strand_id
1 'polypeptide(L)' 'MLTKALVNLKNLTELHLCDNGIGDEGAKALANLINLTRLNLSENNIGDE' A
#
# COMPACT_ATOMS: atom_id res chain seq x y z
N MET A 1 7.68 0.86 -9.84
CA MET A 1 7.20 -0.47 -10.31
C MET A 1 6.11 -1.07 -9.42
N LEU A 2 5.95 -0.64 -8.16
CA LEU A 2 4.87 -1.09 -7.27
C LEU A 2 3.45 -0.68 -7.75
N THR A 3 3.30 0.51 -8.34
CA THR A 3 2.03 1.07 -8.82
C THR A 3 1.31 0.22 -9.87
N LYS A 4 2.04 -0.46 -10.76
CA LYS A 4 1.42 -1.27 -11.84
C LYS A 4 0.83 -2.59 -11.35
N ALA A 5 1.44 -3.21 -10.33
CA ALA A 5 0.98 -4.50 -9.82
C ALA A 5 -0.33 -4.39 -9.03
N LEU A 6 -0.53 -3.27 -8.32
CA LEU A 6 -1.67 -3.07 -7.42
C LEU A 6 -2.97 -2.71 -8.15
N VAL A 7 -2.90 -2.18 -9.38
CA VAL A 7 -4.09 -1.78 -10.16
C VAL A 7 -5.07 -2.94 -10.41
N ASN A 8 -4.57 -4.17 -10.52
CA ASN A 8 -5.41 -5.35 -10.79
C ASN A 8 -5.87 -6.08 -9.53
N LEU A 9 -5.41 -5.68 -8.34
CA LEU A 9 -5.77 -6.32 -7.06
C LEU A 9 -7.08 -5.77 -6.48
N LYS A 10 -8.08 -5.53 -7.35
CA LYS A 10 -9.35 -4.91 -6.96
C LYS A 10 -10.15 -5.75 -5.96
N ASN A 11 -9.94 -7.07 -5.90
CA ASN A 11 -10.62 -7.96 -4.95
C ASN A 11 -9.82 -8.20 -3.66
N LEU A 12 -8.68 -7.54 -3.47
CA LEU A 12 -7.86 -7.72 -2.29
C LEU A 12 -8.54 -7.08 -1.08
N THR A 13 -8.78 -7.88 -0.04
CA THR A 13 -9.46 -7.45 1.19
C THR A 13 -8.50 -7.20 2.35
N GLU A 14 -7.30 -7.79 2.30
CA GLU A 14 -6.27 -7.69 3.34
C GLU A 14 -4.87 -7.62 2.73
N LEU A 15 -4.04 -6.70 3.24
CA LEU A 15 -2.68 -6.46 2.77
C LEU A 15 -1.75 -6.12 3.94
N HIS A 16 -0.63 -6.82 4.04
CA HIS A 16 0.41 -6.59 5.03
C HIS A 16 1.72 -6.22 4.35
N LEU A 17 2.22 -5.03 4.68
CA LEU A 17 3.44 -4.44 4.13
C LEU A 17 4.29 -3.81 5.25
N CYS A 18 4.24 -4.39 6.45
CA CYS A 18 5.10 -3.97 7.57
C CYS A 18 6.59 -4.02 7.17
N ASP A 19 7.37 -2.99 7.54
CA ASP A 19 8.83 -2.94 7.34
C ASP A 19 9.25 -3.13 5.87
N ASN A 20 8.73 -2.28 4.97
CA ASN A 20 9.04 -2.33 3.54
C ASN A 20 9.60 -1.02 2.96
N GLY A 21 9.92 -0.03 3.81
CA GLY A 21 10.46 1.26 3.35
C GLY A 21 9.52 2.03 2.41
N ILE A 22 8.20 1.87 2.59
CA ILE A 22 7.20 2.55 1.78
C ILE A 22 7.15 4.03 2.18
N GLY A 23 7.41 4.92 1.23
CA GLY A 23 7.20 6.36 1.40
C GLY A 23 5.84 6.84 0.86
N ASP A 24 5.62 8.15 0.87
CA ASP A 24 4.36 8.80 0.47
C ASP A 24 3.87 8.40 -0.92
N GLU A 25 4.77 8.34 -1.90
CA GLU A 25 4.44 7.91 -3.27
C GLU A 25 3.99 6.43 -3.32
N GLY A 26 4.59 5.58 -2.49
CA GLY A 26 4.18 4.19 -2.35
C GLY A 26 2.82 4.07 -1.67
N ALA A 27 2.55 4.88 -0.65
CA ALA A 27 1.24 4.95 0.01
C ALA A 27 0.14 5.42 -0.95
N LYS A 28 0.40 6.44 -1.79
CA LYS A 28 -0.54 6.90 -2.83
C LYS A 28 -0.90 5.79 -3.83
N ALA A 29 0.04 4.89 -4.14
CA ALA A 29 -0.21 3.75 -5.02
C ALA A 29 -1.27 2.78 -4.47
N LEU A 30 -1.38 2.67 -3.14
CA LEU A 30 -2.32 1.78 -2.46
C LEU A 30 -3.77 2.29 -2.54
N ALA A 31 -4.00 3.57 -2.86
CA ALA A 31 -5.34 4.16 -2.97
C ALA A 31 -6.24 3.46 -4.01
N ASN A 32 -5.65 2.69 -4.93
CA ASN A 32 -6.39 1.92 -5.94
C ASN A 32 -7.00 0.61 -5.41
N LEU A 33 -6.68 0.18 -4.20
CA LEU A 33 -7.17 -1.05 -3.58
C LEU A 33 -8.54 -0.82 -2.90
N ILE A 34 -9.57 -0.57 -3.72
CA ILE A 34 -10.88 -0.09 -3.27
C ILE A 34 -11.66 -1.03 -2.34
N ASN A 35 -11.36 -2.33 -2.35
CA ASN A 35 -12.04 -3.33 -1.51
C ASN A 35 -11.21 -3.72 -0.28
N LEU A 36 -10.10 -3.02 -0.02
CA LEU A 36 -9.22 -3.32 1.10
C LEU A 36 -9.89 -2.93 2.42
N THR A 37 -10.01 -3.91 3.31
CA THR A 37 -10.62 -3.74 4.64
C THR A 37 -9.58 -3.78 5.76
N ARG A 38 -8.40 -4.34 5.48
CA ARG A 38 -7.28 -4.46 6.40
C ARG A 38 -5.99 -4.09 5.70
N LEU A 39 -5.26 -3.15 6.29
CA LEU A 39 -3.99 -2.67 5.79
C LEU A 39 -3.02 -2.55 6.96
N ASN A 40 -1.89 -3.24 6.88
CA ASN A 40 -0.77 -3.05 7.79
C ASN A 40 0.40 -2.38 7.06
N LEU A 41 0.74 -1.17 7.48
CA LEU A 41 1.87 -0.36 7.00
C LEU A 41 2.81 0.07 8.14
N SER A 42 2.79 -0.63 9.28
CA SER A 42 3.71 -0.31 10.38
C SER A 42 5.18 -0.35 9.92
N GLU A 43 6.04 0.42 10.58
CA GLU A 43 7.49 0.46 10.27
C GLU A 43 7.76 0.81 8.79
N ASN A 44 7.05 1.81 8.24
CA ASN A 44 7.34 2.37 6.93
C ASN A 44 7.63 3.88 7.05
N ASN A 45 8.15 4.47 5.98
CA ASN A 45 8.63 5.85 5.94
C ASN A 45 7.58 6.82 5.37
N ILE A 46 6.32 6.66 5.78
CA ILE A 46 5.20 7.47 5.30
C ILE A 46 5.11 8.74 6.17
N GLY A 47 5.14 9.91 5.53
CA GLY A 47 5.11 11.20 6.20
C GLY A 47 6.46 11.65 6.78
N ASP A 48 7.56 11.00 6.39
CA ASP A 48 8.93 11.34 6.83
C ASP A 48 9.59 12.46 5.98
N GLU A 49 8.83 13.15 5.12
CA GLU A 49 9.22 14.38 4.39
C GLU A 49 8.80 15.66 5.14
#